data_AF-A0A7G2MAN7-F1
#
_entry.id   AF-A0A7G2MAN7-F1
#
_cell.length_a   1.000
_cell.length_b   1.000
_cell.length_c   1.000
_cell.angle_alpha   90.00
_cell.angle_beta   90.00
_cell.angle_gamma   90.00
#
_symmetry.space_group_name_H-M   'P 1'
#
loop_
_entity.id
_entity.type
_entity.pdbx_description
1 polymer ?
#
loop_
_entity_poly.entity_id
_entity_poly.type
_entity_poly.pdbx_seq_one_letter_code
_entity_poly.pdbx_strand_id
1 'polypeptide(L)'
;MHLTGYDRKDNPSLPFKTKGKQVTETPELKGITKEDIHADLFIAELIKRYEAAKGKIVLTEYDFQTGLLEKYKLSRQEKEQYNSFFMLQELRNEYVSELYRTYRHPKVAIVYGAGHFWFLYAKIRDMGFEEVKKKI
;
A
#
# COMPACT_ATOMS: atom_id res chain seq x y z
N MET A 1 -5.17 -2.39 -12.86
CA MET A 1 -6.08 -3.40 -12.30
C MET A 1 -7.17 -2.64 -11.54
N HIS A 2 -8.40 -2.62 -12.06
CA HIS A 2 -9.52 -2.01 -11.34
C HIS A 2 -9.99 -3.07 -10.34
N LEU A 3 -9.75 -2.85 -9.04
CA LEU A 3 -10.22 -3.76 -7.99
C LEU A 3 -11.73 -3.57 -7.86
N THR A 4 -12.50 -4.31 -8.64
CA THR A 4 -13.97 -4.33 -8.58
C THR A 4 -14.40 -4.93 -7.24
N GLY A 5 -15.28 -4.25 -6.49
CA GLY A 5 -15.82 -4.77 -5.22
C GLY A 5 -15.59 -3.89 -3.98
N TYR A 6 -14.85 -2.77 -4.09
CA TYR A 6 -14.75 -1.77 -3.01
C TYR A 6 -16.00 -0.91 -2.85
N ASP A 7 -16.81 -0.83 -3.90
CA ASP A 7 -18.08 -0.11 -4.00
C ASP A 7 -19.28 -0.98 -3.55
N ARG A 8 -19.08 -2.29 -3.42
CA ARG A 8 -20.10 -3.24 -2.97
C ARG A 8 -20.33 -3.11 -1.46
N LYS A 9 -21.50 -2.58 -1.10
CA LYS A 9 -21.93 -2.40 0.30
C LYS A 9 -22.00 -3.70 1.10
N ASP A 10 -22.18 -4.83 0.43
CA ASP A 10 -22.31 -6.16 1.01
C ASP A 10 -21.00 -6.94 1.08
N ASN A 11 -19.87 -6.36 0.63
CA ASN A 11 -18.59 -7.06 0.60
C ASN A 11 -18.06 -7.31 2.03
N PRO A 12 -18.07 -8.57 2.52
CA PRO A 12 -17.67 -8.85 3.89
C PRO A 12 -16.16 -8.74 4.08
N SER A 13 -15.36 -8.70 2.99
CA SER A 13 -13.91 -8.52 3.05
C SER A 13 -13.48 -7.07 3.28
N LEU A 14 -14.40 -6.09 3.14
CA LEU A 14 -14.08 -4.69 3.41
C LEU A 14 -13.78 -4.47 4.91
N PRO A 15 -12.66 -3.81 5.26
CA PRO A 15 -12.28 -3.59 6.64
C PRO A 15 -13.11 -2.50 7.35
N PHE A 16 -13.93 -1.73 6.62
CA PHE A 16 -14.72 -0.64 7.19
C PHE A 16 -16.08 -0.46 6.49
N LYS A 17 -17.14 -0.20 7.28
CA LYS A 17 -18.44 0.26 6.76
C LYS A 17 -18.38 1.78 6.61
N THR A 18 -18.31 2.28 5.38
CA THR A 18 -18.38 3.73 5.14
C THR A 18 -19.81 4.25 5.25
N LYS A 19 -20.02 5.37 5.94
CA LYS A 19 -21.28 6.12 5.90
C LYS A 19 -21.23 7.18 4.79
N GLY A 20 -22.30 7.31 4.00
CA GLY A 20 -22.45 8.35 2.97
C GLY A 20 -22.20 7.90 1.53
N LYS A 21 -22.32 8.85 0.59
CA LYS A 21 -22.05 8.65 -0.84
C LYS A 21 -20.54 8.74 -1.04
N GLN A 22 -19.89 7.62 -1.35
CA GLN A 22 -18.49 7.63 -1.76
C GLN A 22 -18.40 8.26 -3.14
N VAL A 23 -17.46 9.19 -3.32
CA VAL A 23 -17.04 9.65 -4.64
C VAL A 23 -15.75 8.91 -4.94
N THR A 24 -15.63 8.31 -6.13
CA THR A 24 -14.37 7.68 -6.54
C THR A 24 -13.34 8.78 -6.67
N GLU A 25 -12.24 8.66 -5.94
CA GLU A 25 -11.12 9.59 -6.07
C GLU A 25 -10.46 9.41 -7.45
N THR A 26 -10.57 10.40 -8.31
CA THR A 26 -9.86 10.40 -9.61
C THR A 26 -8.52 11.12 -9.49
N PRO A 27 -7.53 10.82 -10.33
CA PRO A 27 -6.25 11.53 -10.35
C PRO A 27 -6.42 13.05 -10.49
N GLU A 28 -7.39 13.49 -11.31
CA GLU A 28 -7.66 14.90 -11.58
C GLU A 28 -8.15 15.63 -10.31
N LEU A 29 -9.01 15.00 -9.51
CA LEU A 29 -9.48 15.56 -8.23
C LEU A 29 -8.35 15.72 -7.20
N LYS A 30 -7.27 14.94 -7.34
CA LYS A 30 -6.07 15.02 -6.50
C LYS A 30 -5.02 15.97 -7.05
N GLY A 31 -5.25 16.57 -8.22
CA GLY A 31 -4.27 17.39 -8.92
C GLY A 31 -3.09 16.60 -9.49
N ILE A 32 -3.25 15.28 -9.69
CA ILE A 32 -2.21 14.42 -10.28
C ILE A 32 -2.23 14.61 -11.79
N THR A 33 -1.05 14.86 -12.35
CA THR A 33 -0.77 15.11 -13.75
C THR A 33 0.10 13.99 -14.33
N LYS A 34 0.40 14.05 -15.63
CA LYS A 34 1.26 13.04 -16.31
C LYS A 34 2.74 13.22 -15.97
N GLU A 35 3.11 14.38 -15.44
CA GLU A 35 4.45 14.71 -14.97
C GLU A 35 4.72 14.15 -13.57
N ASP A 36 3.68 13.77 -12.83
CA ASP A 36 3.82 13.15 -11.52
C ASP A 36 4.30 11.70 -11.62
N ILE A 37 5.08 11.30 -10.62
CA ILE A 37 5.69 9.97 -10.58
C ILE A 37 4.81 9.01 -9.79
N HIS A 38 4.55 7.84 -10.37
CA HIS A 38 3.95 6.72 -9.63
C HIS A 38 4.95 6.15 -8.62
N ALA A 39 4.87 6.65 -7.38
CA ALA A 39 5.76 6.26 -6.28
C ALA A 39 5.25 5.02 -5.51
N ASP A 40 4.87 3.96 -6.25
CA ASP A 40 4.46 2.69 -5.66
C ASP A 40 4.87 1.51 -6.56
N LEU A 41 4.86 0.32 -5.99
CA LEU A 41 5.22 -0.91 -6.70
C LEU A 41 3.99 -1.48 -7.41
N PHE A 42 4.15 -1.83 -8.68
CA PHE A 42 3.21 -2.72 -9.36
C PHE A 42 3.21 -4.10 -8.68
N ILE A 43 2.06 -4.77 -8.67
CA ILE A 43 1.89 -6.08 -8.03
C ILE A 43 2.96 -7.09 -8.46
N ALA A 44 3.30 -7.13 -9.76
CA ALA A 44 4.33 -8.04 -10.28
C ALA A 44 5.71 -7.79 -9.67
N GLU A 45 6.10 -6.52 -9.50
CA GLU A 45 7.36 -6.14 -8.87
C GLU A 45 7.32 -6.40 -7.35
N LEU A 46 6.17 -6.18 -6.71
CA LEU A 46 5.97 -6.49 -5.30
C LEU A 46 6.14 -7.98 -5.01
N ILE A 47 5.53 -8.84 -5.84
CA ILE A 47 5.70 -10.31 -5.78
C ILE A 47 7.18 -10.67 -5.95
N LYS A 48 7.84 -10.14 -6.99
CA LYS A 48 9.24 -10.43 -7.26
C LYS A 48 10.16 -10.05 -6.08
N ARG A 49 9.97 -8.85 -5.51
CA ARG A 49 10.75 -8.39 -4.34
C ARG A 49 10.44 -9.21 -3.08
N TYR A 50 9.18 -9.61 -2.89
CA TYR A 50 8.81 -10.52 -1.81
C TYR A 50 9.51 -11.86 -1.94
N GLU A 51 9.42 -12.49 -3.11
CA GLU A 51 10.00 -13.82 -3.34
C GLU A 51 11.53 -13.83 -3.23
N ALA A 52 12.18 -12.75 -3.65
CA ALA A 52 13.62 -12.57 -3.47
C ALA A 52 14.02 -12.50 -1.98
N ALA A 53 13.17 -11.94 -1.11
CA ALA A 53 13.48 -11.72 0.31
C ALA A 53 12.99 -12.84 1.23
N LYS A 54 11.88 -13.52 0.89
CA LYS A 54 11.20 -14.49 1.76
C LYS A 54 11.08 -15.89 1.14
N GLY A 55 11.45 -16.06 -0.12
CA GLY A 55 11.26 -17.31 -0.88
C GLY A 55 9.97 -17.31 -1.69
N LYS A 56 9.84 -18.31 -2.57
CA LYS A 56 8.72 -18.40 -3.53
C LYS A 56 7.36 -18.45 -2.82
N ILE A 57 6.38 -17.75 -3.36
CA ILE A 57 5.00 -17.84 -2.90
C ILE A 57 4.43 -19.17 -3.39
N VAL A 58 3.96 -19.98 -2.45
CA VAL A 58 3.28 -21.25 -2.73
C VAL A 58 1.83 -21.08 -2.31
N LEU A 59 0.92 -21.18 -3.29
CA LEU A 59 -0.51 -21.15 -3.01
C LEU A 59 -0.91 -22.39 -2.22
N THR A 60 -1.79 -22.20 -1.24
CA THR A 60 -2.29 -23.25 -0.37
C THR A 60 -3.76 -23.53 -0.66
N GLU A 61 -4.32 -24.54 -0.01
CA GLU A 61 -5.73 -24.89 -0.13
C GLU A 61 -6.68 -23.72 0.18
N TYR A 62 -6.31 -22.85 1.13
CA TYR A 62 -7.13 -21.69 1.47
C TYR A 62 -7.27 -20.70 0.32
N ASP A 63 -6.22 -20.53 -0.50
CA ASP A 63 -6.23 -19.63 -1.66
C ASP A 63 -7.18 -20.12 -2.76
N PHE A 64 -7.32 -21.45 -2.88
CA PHE A 64 -8.22 -22.07 -3.87
C PHE A 64 -9.67 -22.16 -3.38
N GLN A 65 -9.88 -22.35 -2.08
CA GLN A 65 -11.22 -22.55 -1.50
C GLN A 65 -11.92 -21.24 -1.14
N THR A 66 -11.18 -20.17 -0.84
CA THR A 66 -11.78 -18.90 -0.40
C THR A 66 -12.32 -18.14 -1.61
N GLY A 67 -13.63 -17.86 -1.63
CA GLY A 67 -14.23 -17.05 -2.69
C GLY A 67 -13.65 -15.63 -2.74
N LEU A 68 -13.68 -14.99 -3.92
CA LEU A 68 -13.06 -13.66 -4.15
C LEU A 68 -13.47 -12.56 -3.15
N LEU A 69 -14.71 -12.60 -2.65
CA LEU A 69 -15.24 -11.64 -1.69
C LEU A 69 -15.31 -12.20 -0.26
N GLU A 70 -14.93 -13.46 -0.07
CA GLU A 70 -14.98 -14.11 1.23
C GLU A 70 -13.72 -13.83 2.04
N LYS A 71 -13.86 -13.90 3.37
CA LYS A 71 -12.73 -13.81 4.28
C LYS A 71 -12.11 -15.19 4.48
N TYR A 72 -10.78 -15.24 4.44
CA TYR A 72 -10.02 -16.42 4.85
C TYR A 72 -10.40 -16.87 6.27
N LYS A 73 -10.66 -18.17 6.43
CA LYS A 73 -10.97 -18.80 7.73
C LYS A 73 -9.73 -19.46 8.32
N LEU A 74 -8.79 -18.63 8.78
CA LEU A 74 -7.49 -19.07 9.31
C LEU A 74 -7.51 -19.19 10.83
N SER A 75 -6.80 -20.20 11.37
CA SER A 75 -6.43 -20.26 12.77
C SER A 75 -5.46 -19.13 13.15
N ARG A 76 -5.23 -18.91 14.45
CA ARG A 76 -4.31 -17.88 14.91
C ARG A 76 -2.87 -18.11 14.43
N GLN A 77 -2.41 -19.36 14.37
CA GLN A 77 -1.05 -19.69 13.94
C GLN A 77 -0.89 -19.47 12.43
N GLU A 78 -1.90 -19.83 11.64
CA GLU A 78 -1.86 -19.66 10.19
C GLU A 78 -1.88 -18.18 9.78
N LYS A 79 -2.57 -17.31 10.53
CA LYS A 79 -2.60 -15.86 10.24
C LYS A 79 -1.21 -15.23 10.13
N GLU A 80 -0.22 -15.75 10.86
CA GLU A 80 1.16 -15.24 10.76
C GLU A 80 1.78 -15.51 9.39
N GLN A 81 1.44 -16.65 8.77
CA GLN A 81 1.92 -17.02 7.43
C GLN A 81 1.30 -16.13 6.35
N TYR A 82 0.07 -15.65 6.58
CA TYR A 82 -0.65 -14.73 5.69
C TYR A 82 -0.42 -13.25 6.02
N ASN A 83 0.56 -12.96 6.88
CA ASN A 83 0.87 -11.60 7.28
C ASN A 83 1.41 -10.81 6.07
N SER A 84 0.63 -9.82 5.64
CA SER A 84 0.95 -8.97 4.50
C SER A 84 1.78 -7.75 4.87
N PHE A 85 2.16 -7.58 6.14
CA PHE A 85 2.89 -6.41 6.63
C PHE A 85 4.18 -6.14 5.86
N PHE A 86 4.98 -7.18 5.62
CA PHE A 86 6.23 -7.07 4.87
C PHE A 86 6.01 -6.51 3.45
N MET A 87 4.98 -6.99 2.75
CA MET A 87 4.62 -6.48 1.42
C MET A 87 4.04 -5.07 1.47
N LEU A 88 3.06 -4.85 2.35
CA LEU A 88 2.25 -3.62 2.33
C LEU A 88 2.97 -2.43 2.96
N GLN A 89 3.82 -2.66 3.95
CA GLN A 89 4.53 -1.60 4.67
C GLN A 89 6.00 -1.57 4.26
N GLU A 90 6.75 -2.65 4.44
CA GLU A 90 8.21 -2.59 4.27
C GLU A 90 8.62 -2.35 2.82
N LEU A 91 8.23 -3.25 1.89
CA LEU A 91 8.68 -3.16 0.50
C LEU A 91 8.23 -1.87 -0.21
N ARG A 92 6.99 -1.44 0.03
CA ARG A 92 6.43 -0.24 -0.59
C ARG A 92 7.08 1.03 -0.04
N ASN A 93 7.29 1.12 1.28
CA ASN A 93 7.95 2.28 1.88
C ASN A 93 9.45 2.35 1.54
N GLU A 94 10.12 1.19 1.37
CA GLU A 94 11.51 1.14 0.90
C GLU A 94 11.61 1.66 -0.54
N TYR A 95 10.69 1.28 -1.43
CA TYR A 95 10.68 1.80 -2.80
C TYR A 95 10.48 3.32 -2.86
N VAL A 96 9.57 3.88 -2.06
CA VAL A 96 9.43 5.35 -1.95
C VAL A 96 10.74 5.98 -1.46
N SER A 97 11.44 5.32 -0.54
CA SER A 97 12.73 5.77 -0.03
C SER A 97 13.83 5.75 -1.09
N GLU A 98 13.88 4.71 -1.92
CA GLU A 98 14.78 4.59 -3.08
C GLU A 98 14.53 5.71 -4.10
N LEU A 99 13.26 5.97 -4.42
CA LEU A 99 12.87 7.07 -5.31
C LEU A 99 13.32 8.41 -4.73
N TYR A 100 13.11 8.64 -3.45
CA TYR A 100 13.50 9.88 -2.80
C TYR A 100 15.02 10.13 -2.89
N ARG A 101 15.83 9.10 -2.64
CA ARG A 101 17.31 9.20 -2.72
C ARG A 101 17.82 9.51 -4.12
N THR A 102 17.08 9.13 -5.15
CA THR A 102 17.50 9.30 -6.56
C THR A 102 16.90 10.55 -7.20
N TYR A 103 15.79 11.07 -6.66
CA TYR A 103 15.10 12.25 -7.16
C TYR A 103 15.87 13.54 -6.82
N ARG A 104 16.05 14.41 -7.80
CA ARG A 104 16.92 15.60 -7.68
C ARG A 104 16.20 16.94 -7.63
N HIS A 105 14.87 16.97 -7.66
CA HIS A 105 14.16 18.25 -7.54
C HIS A 105 14.21 18.75 -6.08
N PRO A 106 14.34 20.07 -5.88
CA PRO A 106 14.54 20.66 -4.55
C PRO A 106 13.28 20.62 -3.67
N LYS A 107 12.10 20.31 -4.24
CA LYS A 107 10.82 20.25 -3.53
C LYS A 107 10.02 19.06 -4.03
N VAL A 108 9.54 18.25 -3.11
CA VAL A 108 8.76 17.04 -3.38
C VAL A 108 7.52 17.07 -2.50
N ALA A 109 6.35 16.84 -3.10
CA ALA A 109 5.14 16.52 -2.37
C ALA A 109 4.88 15.02 -2.50
N ILE A 110 4.62 14.33 -1.39
CA ILE A 110 4.30 12.89 -1.39
C ILE A 110 2.85 12.74 -0.96
N VAL A 111 2.04 12.12 -1.82
CA VAL A 111 0.65 11.77 -1.52
C VAL A 111 0.59 10.29 -1.16
N TYR A 112 0.20 9.98 0.08
CA TYR A 112 0.14 8.60 0.59
C TYR A 112 -1.12 8.39 1.44
N GLY A 113 -1.54 7.12 1.57
CA GLY A 113 -2.64 6.75 2.46
C GLY A 113 -2.21 6.84 3.93
N ALA A 114 -3.10 7.32 4.80
CA ALA A 114 -2.77 7.65 6.21
C ALA A 114 -1.99 6.57 6.97
N GLY A 115 -2.23 5.27 6.69
CA GLY A 115 -1.52 4.15 7.33
C GLY A 115 -0.01 4.09 7.04
N HIS A 116 0.47 4.70 5.96
CA HIS A 116 1.89 4.73 5.59
C HIS A 116 2.69 5.82 6.31
N PHE A 117 2.02 6.81 6.93
CA PHE A 117 2.67 8.03 7.41
C PHE A 117 3.86 7.75 8.33
N TRP A 118 3.66 6.92 9.36
CA TRP A 118 4.64 6.71 10.41
C TRP A 118 5.94 6.09 9.91
N PHE A 119 5.83 5.11 8.99
CA PHE A 119 6.98 4.43 8.43
C PHE A 119 7.74 5.30 7.43
N LEU A 120 7.00 6.02 6.57
CA LEU A 120 7.61 6.96 5.63
C LEU A 120 8.31 8.10 6.37
N TYR A 121 7.65 8.66 7.39
CA TYR A 121 8.23 9.70 8.25
C TYR A 121 9.53 9.23 8.91
N ALA A 122 9.54 8.03 9.50
CA ALA A 122 10.74 7.47 10.10
C ALA A 122 11.89 7.36 9.07
N LYS A 123 11.60 6.82 7.87
CA LYS A 123 12.59 6.70 6.79
C LYS A 123 13.12 8.05 6.30
N ILE A 124 12.25 9.05 6.16
CA ILE A 124 12.64 10.41 5.76
C ILE A 124 13.56 11.04 6.81
N ARG A 125 13.25 10.86 8.10
CA ARG A 125 14.11 11.33 9.19
C ARG A 125 15.47 10.64 9.20
N ASP A 126 15.52 9.34 8.93
CA ASP A 126 16.77 8.58 8.82
C ASP A 126 17.65 9.06 7.64
N MET A 127 17.07 9.75 6.66
CA MET A 127 17.80 10.42 5.57
C MET A 127 18.31 11.82 5.93
N GLY A 128 18.09 12.28 7.18
CA GLY A 128 18.58 13.58 7.67
C GLY A 128 17.62 14.75 7.47
N PHE A 129 16.35 14.50 7.12
CA PHE A 129 15.35 15.55 7.02
C PHE A 129 14.73 15.86 8.38
N GLU A 130 14.50 17.15 8.63
CA GLU A 130 13.85 17.65 9.83
C GLU A 130 12.40 18.03 9.55
N GLU A 131 11.52 17.71 10.49
CA GLU A 131 10.12 18.10 10.41
C GLU A 131 9.96 19.58 10.75
N VAL A 132 9.61 20.39 9.75
CA VAL A 132 9.23 21.79 9.99
C VAL A 132 7.71 21.86 10.12
N LYS A 133 7.22 21.89 11.36
CA LYS A 133 5.80 22.13 11.64
C LYS A 133 5.45 23.58 11.32
N LYS A 134 4.98 23.83 10.11
CA LYS A 134 4.33 25.11 9.80
C LYS A 134 2.94 25.09 10.42
N LYS A 135 2.66 26.01 11.35
CA LYS A 135 1.26 26.33 11.69
C LYS A 135 0.61 26.83 10.40
N ILE A 136 -0.33 26.05 9.89
CA ILE A 136 -1.25 26.46 8.82
C ILE A 136 -2.41 27.18 9.49
#